data_AF-A0A142L6L1-F1
#
_entry.id   AF-A0A142L6L1-F1
#
_cell.length_a   1.000
_cell.length_b   1.000
_cell.length_c   1.000
_cell.angle_alpha   90.00
_cell.angle_beta   90.00
_cell.angle_gamma   90.00
#
_symmetry.space_group_name_H-M   'P 1'
#
loop_
_entity.id
_entity.type
_entity.pdbx_description
1 polymer ?
#
loop_
_entity_poly.entity_id
_entity_poly.type
_entity_poly.pdbx_seq_one_letter_code
_entity_poly.pdbx_strand_id
1 'polypeptide(L)'
;MDKIVVMKTIKFYVSTSLLIALILQSCSSDYTKNLGNGYFYRFEASDLRDIHSENANGGEIPADVVSYDFDDDFIIAKQKPKLPQDPLYDKDYKYNRGDKEFYYWLIVKNENLVLGPLSLEEFNNQKIKYKIPNSLTLK
;
A
#
# COMPACT_ATOMS: atom_id res chain seq x y z
N MET A 1 16.58 30.53 -46.05
CA MET A 1 15.48 29.80 -45.37
C MET A 1 14.50 30.85 -44.85
N ASP A 2 13.22 30.77 -45.22
CA ASP A 2 12.24 31.84 -44.92
C ASP A 2 12.00 32.02 -43.42
N LYS A 3 11.85 33.27 -42.96
CA LYS A 3 11.59 33.60 -41.55
C LYS A 3 10.34 32.90 -40.99
N ILE A 4 9.34 32.67 -41.84
CA ILE A 4 8.10 31.95 -41.49
C ILE A 4 8.39 30.47 -41.21
N VAL A 5 9.28 29.85 -42.00
CA VAL A 5 9.69 28.44 -41.82
C VAL A 5 10.49 28.31 -40.52
N VAL A 6 11.46 29.20 -40.28
CA VAL A 6 12.25 29.23 -39.03
C VAL A 6 11.35 29.36 -37.80
N MET A 7 10.37 30.26 -37.82
CA MET A 7 9.48 30.50 -36.68
C MET A 7 8.51 29.33 -36.42
N LYS A 8 8.04 28.64 -37.47
CA LYS A 8 7.27 27.39 -37.33
C LYS A 8 8.12 26.27 -36.74
N THR A 9 9.37 26.14 -37.18
CA THR A 9 10.32 25.15 -36.66
C THR A 9 10.66 25.39 -35.20
N ILE A 10 10.88 26.65 -34.77
CA ILE A 10 11.11 26.99 -33.36
C ILE A 10 9.88 26.65 -32.51
N LYS A 11 8.67 27.04 -32.94
CA LYS A 11 7.42 26.70 -32.21
C LYS A 11 7.21 25.19 -32.09
N PHE A 12 7.56 24.43 -33.12
CA PHE A 12 7.52 22.98 -33.10
C PHE A 12 8.46 22.41 -32.04
N TYR A 13 9.73 22.82 -32.02
CA TYR A 13 10.70 22.36 -31.00
C TYR A 13 10.30 22.77 -29.59
N VAL A 14 9.78 23.99 -29.38
CA VAL A 14 9.27 24.45 -28.09
C VAL A 14 8.08 23.59 -27.63
N SER A 15 7.15 23.31 -28.53
CA SER A 15 5.99 22.45 -28.26
C SER A 15 6.41 21.02 -27.91
N THR A 16 7.32 20.42 -28.68
CA THR A 16 7.86 19.08 -28.42
C THR A 16 8.63 19.02 -27.10
N SER A 17 9.44 20.04 -26.80
CA SER A 17 10.18 20.12 -25.53
C SER A 17 9.24 20.25 -24.33
N LEU A 18 8.14 21.01 -24.46
CA LEU A 18 7.14 21.15 -23.41
C LEU A 18 6.38 19.84 -23.17
N LEU A 19 6.05 19.11 -24.24
CA LEU A 19 5.38 17.81 -24.14
C LEU A 19 6.30 16.77 -23.47
N ILE A 20 7.59 16.76 -23.79
CA ILE A 20 8.57 15.87 -23.14
C ILE A 20 8.72 16.21 -21.66
N ALA A 21 8.76 17.50 -21.30
CA ALA A 21 8.85 17.93 -19.90
C ALA A 21 7.63 17.50 -19.06
N LEU A 22 6.44 17.45 -19.65
CA LEU A 22 5.22 16.97 -18.98
C LEU A 22 5.23 15.46 -18.71
N ILE A 23 5.87 14.66 -19.57
CA ILE A 23 5.97 13.19 -19.42
C ILE A 23 6.96 12.81 -18.31
N LEU A 24 7.95 13.66 -18.01
CA LEU A 24 8.98 13.40 -16.99
C LEU A 24 8.49 13.55 -15.54
N GLN A 25 7.25 13.98 -15.31
CA GLN A 25 6.70 14.17 -13.95
C GLN A 25 6.20 12.87 -13.28
N SER A 26 6.24 11.71 -13.95
CA SER A 26 5.70 10.45 -13.41
C SER A 26 6.67 9.66 -12.51
N CYS A 27 7.52 10.33 -11.73
CA CYS A 27 8.33 9.66 -10.72
C CYS A 27 7.42 9.27 -9.54
N SER A 28 7.13 7.97 -9.40
CA SER A 28 6.54 7.44 -8.17
C SER A 28 7.61 7.53 -7.08
N SER A 29 7.53 8.53 -6.21
CA SER A 29 8.44 8.65 -5.07
C SER A 29 8.01 7.70 -3.97
N ASP A 30 8.99 7.16 -3.25
CA ASP A 30 8.74 6.49 -1.97
C ASP A 30 7.97 7.43 -1.05
N TYR A 31 7.00 6.90 -0.30
CA TYR A 31 6.30 7.67 0.72
C TYR A 31 5.86 6.80 1.88
N THR A 32 5.74 7.43 3.04
CA THR A 32 5.24 6.81 4.26
C THR A 32 4.02 7.57 4.75
N LYS A 33 2.99 6.84 5.18
CA LYS A 33 1.80 7.43 5.80
C LYS A 33 1.69 6.95 7.25
N ASN A 34 1.70 7.90 8.18
CA ASN A 34 1.43 7.62 9.59
C ASN A 34 -0.03 7.19 9.76
N LEU A 35 -0.24 6.02 10.35
CA LEU A 35 -1.55 5.44 10.63
C LEU A 35 -1.93 5.59 12.11
N GLY A 36 -1.07 6.16 12.96
CA GLY A 36 -1.27 6.31 14.41
C GLY A 36 -0.69 5.16 15.23
N ASN A 37 -0.44 5.40 16.51
CA ASN A 37 0.11 4.45 17.50
C ASN A 37 1.40 3.74 17.04
N GLY A 38 2.24 4.44 16.28
CA GLY A 38 3.51 3.91 15.79
C GLY A 38 3.39 3.00 14.57
N TYR A 39 2.22 2.93 13.93
CA TYR A 39 2.02 2.18 12.69
C TYR A 39 2.15 3.08 11.46
N PHE A 40 2.78 2.56 10.41
CA PHE A 40 3.03 3.27 9.17
C PHE A 40 2.73 2.38 7.97
N TYR A 41 1.99 2.93 7.01
CA TYR A 41 1.97 2.35 5.67
C TYR A 41 3.20 2.85 4.91
N ARG A 42 4.00 1.94 4.37
CA ARG A 42 5.17 2.28 3.55
C ARG A 42 4.91 1.91 2.11
N PHE A 43 5.27 2.81 1.21
CA PHE A 43 5.34 2.58 -0.22
C PHE A 43 6.77 2.84 -0.64
N GLU A 44 7.55 1.79 -0.86
CA GLU A 44 8.94 1.87 -1.28
C GLU A 44 9.19 0.93 -2.47
N ALA A 45 10.04 1.36 -3.41
CA ALA A 45 10.61 0.49 -4.45
C ALA A 45 9.61 -0.44 -5.18
N SER A 46 8.47 0.12 -5.62
CA SER A 46 7.33 -0.51 -6.35
C SER A 46 6.63 -1.71 -5.71
N ASP A 47 7.34 -2.52 -4.93
CA ASP A 47 6.90 -3.81 -4.42
C ASP A 47 6.70 -3.78 -2.90
N LEU A 48 7.39 -2.90 -2.17
CA LEU A 48 7.23 -2.78 -0.72
C LEU A 48 6.04 -1.88 -0.41
N ARG A 49 4.87 -2.51 -0.27
CA ARG A 49 3.61 -1.88 0.14
C ARG A 49 3.09 -2.58 1.38
N ASP A 50 3.61 -2.21 2.53
CA ASP A 50 3.39 -2.93 3.79
C ASP A 50 2.85 -2.00 4.88
N ILE A 51 2.47 -2.59 6.02
CA ILE A 51 2.14 -1.82 7.23
C ILE A 51 3.04 -2.30 8.35
N HIS A 52 3.95 -1.44 8.77
CA HIS A 52 4.97 -1.73 9.77
C HIS A 52 4.69 -0.99 11.07
N SER A 53 5.15 -1.54 12.20
CA SER A 53 5.08 -0.90 13.51
C SER A 53 6.48 -0.58 14.03
N GLU A 54 6.67 0.64 14.55
CA GLU A 54 7.88 0.99 15.30
C GLU A 54 7.92 0.35 16.70
N ASN A 55 6.79 -0.18 17.18
CA ASN A 55 6.71 -0.88 18.45
C ASN A 55 7.27 -2.30 18.29
N ALA A 56 8.19 -2.69 19.17
CA ALA A 56 8.84 -4.01 19.12
C ALA A 56 7.87 -5.21 19.06
N ASN A 57 6.65 -5.06 19.63
CA ASN A 57 5.62 -6.08 19.63
C ASN A 57 4.42 -5.76 18.71
N GLY A 58 4.45 -4.64 17.98
CA GLY A 58 3.33 -4.17 17.17
C GLY A 58 3.02 -5.03 15.95
N GLY A 59 4.01 -5.81 15.50
CA GLY A 59 3.91 -6.66 14.32
C GLY A 59 3.78 -5.87 13.02
N GLU A 60 3.43 -6.58 11.95
CA GLU A 60 3.33 -6.01 10.62
C GLU A 60 2.31 -6.76 9.75
N ILE A 61 1.84 -6.08 8.71
CA ILE A 61 1.16 -6.67 7.56
C ILE A 61 2.18 -6.65 6.41
N PRO A 62 2.53 -7.81 5.82
CA PRO A 62 3.56 -7.88 4.78
C PRO A 62 3.24 -7.07 3.53
N ALA A 63 4.20 -6.97 2.62
CA ALA A 63 4.11 -6.29 1.34
C ALA A 63 2.90 -6.70 0.48
N ASP A 64 2.69 -5.95 -0.60
CA ASP A 64 1.55 -6.10 -1.52
C ASP A 64 0.18 -5.87 -0.88
N VAL A 65 0.10 -4.92 0.07
CA VAL A 65 -1.16 -4.31 0.50
C VAL A 65 -1.77 -3.55 -0.69
N VAL A 66 -3.00 -3.92 -1.02
CA VAL A 66 -3.77 -3.39 -2.16
C VAL A 66 -4.70 -2.26 -1.71
N SER A 67 -5.31 -2.39 -0.54
CA SER A 67 -6.08 -1.32 0.08
C SER A 67 -6.08 -1.44 1.59
N TYR A 68 -6.21 -0.32 2.29
CA TYR A 68 -6.31 -0.27 3.74
C TYR A 68 -7.17 0.90 4.19
N ASP A 69 -7.66 0.83 5.43
CA ASP A 69 -8.37 1.91 6.10
C ASP A 69 -8.03 1.86 7.60
N PHE A 70 -8.12 2.98 8.30
CA PHE A 70 -7.74 3.07 9.71
C PHE A 70 -8.45 4.20 10.45
N ASP A 71 -8.62 4.03 11.75
CA ASP A 71 -9.09 5.06 12.69
C ASP A 71 -8.13 5.09 13.89
N ASP A 72 -8.52 5.62 15.05
CA ASP A 72 -7.63 5.69 16.22
C ASP A 72 -7.32 4.31 16.85
N ASP A 73 -8.19 3.32 16.66
CA ASP A 73 -8.12 2.03 17.36
C ASP A 73 -7.69 0.86 16.45
N PHE A 74 -8.00 0.95 15.15
CA PHE A 74 -7.88 -0.17 14.22
C PHE A 74 -7.17 0.20 12.92
N ILE A 75 -6.59 -0.82 12.29
CA ILE A 75 -6.17 -0.80 10.89
C ILE A 75 -6.76 -2.05 10.24
N ILE A 76 -7.40 -1.88 9.09
CA ILE A 76 -7.82 -2.99 8.23
C ILE A 76 -7.05 -2.94 6.91
N ALA A 77 -6.68 -4.09 6.38
CA ALA A 77 -6.01 -4.15 5.09
C ALA A 77 -6.46 -5.34 4.24
N LYS A 78 -6.36 -5.16 2.94
CA LYS A 78 -6.48 -6.18 1.89
C LYS A 78 -5.13 -6.33 1.23
N GLN A 79 -4.65 -7.56 1.14
CA GLN A 79 -3.35 -7.90 0.59
C GLN A 79 -3.51 -8.94 -0.52
N LYS A 80 -2.65 -8.88 -1.53
CA LYS A 80 -2.46 -9.97 -2.49
C LYS A 80 -0.99 -10.40 -2.44
N PRO A 81 -0.66 -11.43 -1.65
CA PRO A 81 0.73 -11.76 -1.33
C PRO A 81 1.48 -12.28 -2.55
N LYS A 82 2.79 -12.02 -2.57
CA LYS A 82 3.74 -12.62 -3.51
C LYS A 82 4.42 -13.82 -2.84
N LEU A 83 4.54 -14.93 -3.58
CA LEU A 83 5.32 -16.10 -3.17
C LEU A 83 6.52 -16.30 -4.11
N PRO A 84 7.68 -16.75 -3.60
CA PRO A 84 7.99 -17.00 -2.19
C PRO A 84 8.02 -15.70 -1.36
N GLN A 85 7.84 -15.83 -0.05
CA GLN A 85 7.91 -14.69 0.89
C GLN A 85 9.32 -14.09 0.89
N ASP A 86 9.39 -12.80 1.21
CA ASP A 86 10.69 -12.15 1.40
C ASP A 86 11.41 -12.81 2.59
N PRO A 87 12.65 -13.31 2.43
CA PRO A 87 13.41 -13.92 3.51
C PRO A 87 13.72 -12.96 4.68
N LEU A 88 13.49 -11.65 4.52
CA LEU A 88 13.65 -10.65 5.57
C LEU A 88 12.48 -10.61 6.56
N TYR A 89 11.34 -11.26 6.27
CA TYR A 89 10.26 -11.35 7.24
C TYR A 89 10.61 -12.31 8.38
N ASP A 90 10.41 -11.87 9.61
CA ASP A 90 10.65 -12.68 10.82
C ASP A 90 9.67 -13.85 10.96
N LYS A 91 8.51 -13.77 10.28
CA LYS A 91 7.43 -14.74 10.37
C LYS A 91 7.15 -15.38 9.02
N ASP A 92 6.96 -16.70 9.04
CA ASP A 92 6.43 -17.43 7.89
C ASP A 92 4.89 -17.35 7.87
N TYR A 93 4.36 -16.48 7.02
CA TYR A 93 2.91 -16.27 6.90
C TYR A 93 2.27 -17.38 6.06
N LYS A 94 1.30 -18.08 6.64
CA LYS A 94 0.64 -19.22 5.97
C LYS A 94 -0.50 -18.78 5.07
N TYR A 95 -0.22 -18.68 3.78
CA TYR A 95 -1.21 -18.38 2.74
C TYR A 95 -1.89 -19.67 2.23
N ASN A 96 -2.78 -20.23 3.05
CA ASN A 96 -3.41 -21.55 2.82
C ASN A 96 -4.19 -21.70 1.50
N ARG A 97 -4.55 -20.59 0.83
CA ARG A 97 -5.29 -20.57 -0.45
C ARG A 97 -4.40 -20.18 -1.65
N GLY A 98 -3.09 -20.06 -1.45
CA GLY A 98 -2.13 -19.62 -2.48
C GLY A 98 -1.99 -18.10 -2.60
N ASP A 99 -1.14 -17.66 -3.53
CA ASP A 99 -0.73 -16.26 -3.79
C ASP A 99 -1.66 -15.48 -4.74
N LYS A 100 -2.54 -16.19 -5.44
CA LYS A 100 -3.51 -15.57 -6.36
C LYS A 100 -4.73 -14.99 -5.65
N GLU A 101 -4.92 -15.35 -4.38
CA GLU A 101 -6.06 -14.97 -3.56
C GLU A 101 -5.84 -13.68 -2.77
N PHE A 102 -6.94 -13.00 -2.42
CA PHE A 102 -6.88 -11.89 -1.47
C PHE A 102 -6.94 -12.38 -0.03
N TYR A 103 -6.07 -11.82 0.79
CA TYR A 103 -6.08 -11.99 2.24
C TYR A 103 -6.37 -10.68 2.91
N TYR A 104 -6.93 -10.80 4.11
CA TYR A 104 -7.41 -9.68 4.88
C TYR A 104 -6.70 -9.66 6.22
N TRP A 105 -6.50 -8.46 6.74
CA TRP A 105 -5.73 -8.21 7.94
C TRP A 105 -6.45 -7.22 8.83
N LEU A 106 -6.28 -7.42 10.14
CA LEU A 106 -6.77 -6.53 11.17
C LEU A 106 -5.65 -6.29 12.19
N ILE A 107 -5.36 -5.03 12.47
CA ILE A 107 -4.54 -4.62 13.61
C ILE A 107 -5.44 -3.96 14.65
N VAL A 108 -5.36 -4.43 15.89
CA VAL A 108 -5.94 -3.77 17.07
C VAL A 108 -4.81 -3.02 17.77
N LYS A 109 -4.75 -1.69 17.58
CA LYS A 109 -3.56 -0.90 17.90
C LYS A 109 -3.23 -0.90 19.38
N ASN A 110 -4.24 -0.74 20.23
CA ASN A 110 -4.07 -0.66 21.68
C ASN A 110 -3.57 -1.99 22.29
N GLU A 111 -3.74 -3.10 21.58
CA GLU A 111 -3.32 -4.44 21.99
C GLU A 111 -2.04 -4.90 21.29
N ASN A 112 -1.50 -4.13 20.34
CA ASN A 112 -0.41 -4.55 19.44
C ASN A 112 -0.71 -5.91 18.77
N LEU A 113 -1.98 -6.17 18.47
CA LEU A 113 -2.43 -7.46 17.97
C LEU A 113 -2.63 -7.39 16.45
N VAL A 114 -1.93 -8.27 15.73
CA VAL A 114 -2.11 -8.46 14.28
C VAL A 114 -2.82 -9.78 14.00
N LEU A 115 -3.93 -9.71 13.29
CA LEU A 115 -4.72 -10.86 12.88
C LEU A 115 -4.66 -11.00 11.35
N GLY A 116 -4.05 -12.08 10.91
CA GLY A 116 -3.98 -12.50 9.52
C GLY A 116 -2.82 -13.45 9.26
N PRO A 117 -2.70 -13.93 8.01
CA PRO A 117 -3.58 -13.63 6.88
C PRO A 117 -4.97 -14.31 7.02
N LEU A 118 -6.07 -13.57 6.83
CA LEU A 118 -7.45 -14.09 6.94
C LEU A 118 -8.13 -14.25 5.58
N SER A 119 -9.12 -15.16 5.50
CA SER A 119 -10.16 -15.11 4.48
C SER A 119 -11.14 -13.97 4.71
N LEU A 120 -11.96 -13.65 3.70
CA LEU A 120 -12.99 -12.61 3.82
C LEU A 120 -14.00 -12.95 4.93
N GLU A 121 -14.39 -14.22 5.06
CA GLU A 121 -15.31 -14.68 6.09
C GLU A 121 -14.71 -14.53 7.49
N GLU A 122 -13.48 -15.02 7.70
CA GLU A 122 -12.77 -14.86 8.97
C GLU A 122 -12.57 -13.39 9.33
N PHE A 123 -12.23 -12.56 8.36
CA PHE A 123 -12.08 -11.12 8.54
C PHE A 123 -13.39 -10.47 8.98
N ASN A 124 -14.50 -10.76 8.32
CA ASN A 124 -15.82 -10.25 8.73
C ASN A 124 -16.20 -10.72 10.14
N ASN A 125 -15.88 -11.96 10.50
CA ASN A 125 -16.07 -12.47 11.85
C ASN A 125 -15.21 -11.70 12.87
N GLN A 126 -13.96 -11.38 12.54
CA GLN A 126 -13.12 -10.52 13.39
C GLN A 126 -13.68 -9.09 13.48
N LYS A 127 -14.18 -8.50 12.38
CA LYS A 127 -14.82 -7.16 12.42
C LYS A 127 -15.97 -7.12 13.43
N ILE A 128 -16.81 -8.16 13.43
CA ILE A 128 -17.92 -8.28 14.38
C ILE A 128 -17.39 -8.46 15.81
N LYS A 129 -16.43 -9.37 16.01
CA LYS A 129 -15.85 -9.69 17.33
C LYS A 129 -15.22 -8.46 18.00
N TYR A 130 -14.42 -7.69 17.27
CA TYR A 130 -13.76 -6.49 17.78
C TYR A 130 -14.61 -5.21 17.65
N LYS A 131 -15.85 -5.33 17.15
CA LYS A 131 -16.79 -4.21 16.98
C LYS A 131 -16.21 -3.07 16.13
N ILE A 132 -15.54 -3.43 15.03
CA ILE A 132 -14.92 -2.46 14.13
C ILE A 132 -16.01 -1.57 13.54
N PRO A 133 -15.82 -0.23 13.55
CA PRO A 133 -16.77 0.69 12.95
C PRO A 133 -17.07 0.36 11.47
N ASN A 134 -18.34 0.45 11.09
CA ASN A 134 -18.75 0.27 9.69
C ASN A 134 -18.20 1.35 8.75
N SER A 135 -17.72 2.48 9.31
CA SER A 135 -17.01 3.51 8.56
C SER A 135 -15.66 3.03 8.01
N LEU A 136 -15.02 2.04 8.67
CA LEU A 136 -13.79 1.44 8.16
C LEU A 136 -14.09 0.44 7.05
N THR A 137 -13.70 0.80 5.83
CA THR A 137 -14.04 0.07 4.61
C THR A 137 -12.84 -0.09 3.67
N LEU A 138 -12.68 -1.29 3.12
CA LEU A 138 -11.67 -1.57 2.10
C LEU A 138 -12.24 -1.16 0.74
N LYS A 139 -11.58 -0.21 0.08
CA LYS A 139 -11.91 0.22 -1.28
C LYS A 139 -11.30 -0.70 -2.32
#